data_AF-A0A1G4W013-F1
#
_entry.id   AF-A0A1G4W013-F1
#
_cell.length_a   1.000
_cell.length_b   1.000
_cell.length_c   1.000
_cell.angle_alpha   90.00
_cell.angle_beta   90.00
_cell.angle_gamma   90.00
#
_symmetry.space_group_name_H-M   'P 1'
#
loop_
_entity.id
_entity.type
_entity.pdbx_description
1 polymer ?
#
loop_
_entity_poly.entity_id
_entity_poly.type
_entity_poly.pdbx_seq_one_letter_code
_entity_poly.pdbx_strand_id
1 'polypeptide(L)'
;MAEEKKERKIVKVEKTEDGKTIKEAKPVGNAGGLRCGAIICWLVAICFEVLGFLLYFDKIRLPLPTLAGIIGVLVLDLIFVIIGSQLWKKANRIDPASKKNPVKFFLWNNMGVIVCIIAFLPYIILIFTDKQNKLDKKTKAIAVVVGIIALLIGGLCSYDWNPISSEEKAAAEAAITGEVYWTQFGKVYHTSADCSHLNNSDTLYEGDVDQAIADNKTRLCKTCAKRDNIEAEGIKLEDGEADE
;
A
#
# COMPACT_ATOMS: atom_id res chain seq x y z
N MET A 1 -6.16 -17.53 -35.30
CA MET A 1 -6.04 -17.66 -33.83
C MET A 1 -7.15 -16.80 -33.25
N ALA A 2 -8.18 -17.41 -32.68
CA ALA A 2 -9.33 -16.69 -32.15
C ALA A 2 -8.94 -16.07 -30.81
N GLU A 3 -9.10 -14.75 -30.67
CA GLU A 3 -8.99 -14.06 -29.39
C GLU A 3 -10.11 -14.55 -28.47
N GLU A 4 -9.72 -15.19 -27.36
CA GLU A 4 -10.64 -15.57 -26.30
C GLU A 4 -11.18 -14.30 -25.65
N LYS A 5 -12.42 -13.93 -26.00
CA LYS A 5 -13.11 -12.74 -25.52
C LYS A 5 -13.35 -12.88 -24.01
N LYS A 6 -12.47 -12.26 -23.22
CA LYS A 6 -12.57 -12.18 -21.75
C LYS A 6 -14.00 -11.80 -21.33
N GLU A 7 -14.72 -12.73 -20.72
CA GLU A 7 -16.08 -12.50 -20.25
C GLU A 7 -16.10 -11.34 -19.25
N ARG A 8 -16.98 -10.36 -19.51
CA ARG A 8 -17.17 -9.23 -18.60
C ARG A 8 -18.01 -9.74 -17.43
N LYS A 9 -17.41 -9.87 -16.24
CA LYS A 9 -18.17 -10.07 -15.00
C LYS A 9 -19.16 -8.93 -14.85
N ILE A 10 -20.46 -9.23 -14.98
CA ILE A 10 -21.54 -8.28 -14.71
C ILE A 10 -21.53 -8.09 -13.19
N VAL A 11 -21.12 -6.90 -12.74
CA VAL A 11 -21.21 -6.55 -11.32
C VAL A 11 -22.69 -6.40 -11.00
N LYS A 12 -23.20 -7.20 -10.05
CA LYS A 12 -24.58 -7.03 -9.57
C LYS A 12 -24.67 -5.67 -8.89
N VAL A 13 -25.65 -4.88 -9.31
CA VAL A 13 -25.91 -3.56 -8.73
C VAL A 13 -27.30 -3.59 -8.14
N GLU A 14 -27.36 -3.57 -6.82
CA GLU A 14 -28.61 -3.47 -6.09
C GLU A 14 -28.80 -2.04 -5.59
N LYS A 15 -30.05 -1.59 -5.52
CA LYS A 15 -30.41 -0.29 -4.95
C LYS A 15 -31.15 -0.51 -3.65
N THR A 16 -30.71 0.14 -2.58
CA THR A 16 -31.45 0.13 -1.30
C THR A 16 -32.67 1.04 -1.38
N GLU A 17 -33.59 0.90 -0.41
CA GLU A 17 -34.78 1.76 -0.29
C GLU A 17 -34.42 3.25 -0.18
N ASP A 18 -33.26 3.55 0.43
CA ASP A 18 -32.70 4.90 0.55
C ASP A 18 -31.98 5.39 -0.72
N GLY A 19 -31.98 4.60 -1.80
CA GLY A 19 -31.37 4.94 -3.08
C GLY A 19 -29.86 4.70 -3.20
N LYS A 20 -29.20 4.07 -2.20
CA LYS A 20 -27.77 3.73 -2.26
C LYS A 20 -27.52 2.63 -3.27
N THR A 21 -26.37 2.70 -3.95
CA THR A 21 -25.93 1.70 -4.92
C THR A 21 -24.99 0.70 -4.24
N ILE A 22 -25.39 -0.57 -4.16
CA ILE A 22 -24.53 -1.64 -3.65
C ILE A 22 -23.87 -2.37 -4.82
N LYS A 23 -22.56 -2.58 -4.72
CA LYS A 23 -21.74 -3.27 -5.73
C LYS A 23 -21.10 -4.49 -5.10
N GLU A 24 -21.26 -5.64 -5.73
CA GLU A 24 -20.53 -6.85 -5.35
C GLU A 24 -19.00 -6.64 -5.43
N ALA A 25 -18.29 -7.06 -4.40
CA ALA A 25 -16.85 -6.95 -4.31
C ALA A 25 -16.14 -7.79 -5.38
N LYS A 26 -14.93 -7.35 -5.73
CA LYS A 26 -14.09 -8.12 -6.65
C LYS A 26 -13.55 -9.36 -5.93
N PRO A 27 -13.36 -10.49 -6.64
CA PRO A 27 -12.73 -11.66 -6.06
C PRO A 27 -11.33 -11.30 -5.54
N VAL A 28 -10.93 -11.95 -4.45
CA VAL A 28 -9.63 -11.77 -3.82
C VAL A 28 -8.51 -12.10 -4.83
N GLY A 29 -7.52 -11.22 -4.90
CA GLY A 29 -6.40 -11.34 -5.84
C GLY A 29 -5.36 -12.39 -5.42
N ASN A 30 -4.34 -12.56 -6.24
CA ASN A 30 -3.21 -13.45 -5.93
C ASN A 30 -2.10 -12.68 -5.19
N ALA A 31 -1.89 -13.01 -3.90
CA ALA A 31 -0.84 -12.41 -3.07
C ALA A 31 0.58 -12.64 -3.65
N GLY A 32 0.86 -13.83 -4.17
CA GLY A 32 2.15 -14.15 -4.78
C GLY A 32 2.43 -13.29 -6.01
N GLY A 33 1.44 -13.12 -6.89
CA GLY A 33 1.56 -12.25 -8.07
C GLY A 33 1.84 -10.79 -7.71
N LEU A 34 1.16 -10.27 -6.68
CA LEU A 34 1.38 -8.91 -6.17
C LEU A 34 2.79 -8.74 -5.57
N ARG A 35 3.28 -9.73 -4.81
CA ARG A 35 4.65 -9.72 -4.26
C ARG A 35 5.70 -9.77 -5.37
N CYS A 36 5.51 -10.61 -6.39
CA CYS A 36 6.40 -10.63 -7.56
C CYS A 36 6.41 -9.27 -8.27
N GLY A 37 5.25 -8.66 -8.48
CA GLY A 37 5.14 -7.32 -9.06
C GLY A 37 5.87 -6.27 -8.21
N ALA A 38 5.71 -6.31 -6.88
CA ALA A 38 6.42 -5.41 -5.97
C ALA A 38 7.94 -5.55 -6.08
N ILE A 39 8.46 -6.79 -6.09
CA ILE A 39 9.90 -7.06 -6.23
C ILE A 39 10.41 -6.54 -7.58
N ILE A 40 9.66 -6.74 -8.68
CA ILE A 40 10.04 -6.21 -10.00
C ILE A 40 10.10 -4.68 -9.96
N CYS A 41 9.10 -4.01 -9.36
CA CYS A 41 9.13 -2.55 -9.20
C CYS A 41 10.35 -2.09 -8.42
N TRP A 42 10.72 -2.79 -7.33
CA TRP A 42 11.90 -2.45 -6.54
C TRP A 42 13.22 -2.71 -7.27
N LEU A 43 13.32 -3.77 -8.07
CA LEU A 43 14.49 -3.98 -8.92
C LEU A 43 14.64 -2.87 -9.98
N VAL A 44 13.52 -2.44 -10.57
CA VAL A 44 13.51 -1.30 -11.50
C VAL A 44 13.90 0.00 -10.78
N ALA A 45 13.46 0.21 -9.54
CA ALA A 45 13.88 1.34 -8.71
C ALA A 45 15.41 1.36 -8.51
N ILE A 46 16.00 0.22 -8.13
CA ILE A 46 17.46 0.08 -7.99
C ILE A 46 18.18 0.37 -9.33
N CYS A 47 17.61 -0.01 -10.47
CA CYS A 47 18.17 0.38 -11.77
C CYS A 47 18.20 1.91 -11.98
N PHE A 48 17.19 2.64 -11.49
CA PHE A 48 17.20 4.11 -11.51
C PHE A 48 18.21 4.70 -10.54
N GLU A 49 18.40 4.11 -9.35
CA GLU A 49 19.46 4.50 -8.42
C GLU A 49 20.85 4.36 -9.08
N VAL A 50 21.11 3.22 -9.72
CA VAL A 50 22.36 2.98 -10.48
C VAL A 50 22.50 3.98 -11.64
N LEU A 51 21.42 4.30 -12.35
CA LEU A 51 21.46 5.34 -13.39
C LEU A 51 21.81 6.71 -12.79
N GLY A 52 21.26 7.06 -11.63
CA GLY A 52 21.61 8.28 -10.89
C GLY A 52 23.09 8.33 -10.54
N PHE A 53 23.65 7.20 -10.08
CA PHE A 53 25.08 7.07 -9.83
C PHE A 53 25.91 7.28 -11.11
N LEU A 54 25.52 6.66 -12.23
CA LEU A 54 26.23 6.81 -13.50
C LEU A 54 26.17 8.24 -14.05
N LEU A 55 25.05 8.94 -13.85
CA LEU A 55 24.91 10.36 -14.17
C LEU A 55 25.79 11.23 -13.27
N TYR A 56 25.83 10.95 -11.97
CA TYR A 56 26.65 11.67 -11.01
C TYR A 56 28.15 11.61 -11.33
N PHE A 57 28.63 10.45 -11.79
CA PHE A 57 30.04 10.24 -12.16
C PHE A 57 30.37 10.55 -13.63
N ASP A 58 29.47 11.21 -14.36
CA ASP A 58 29.61 11.53 -15.79
C ASP A 58 29.92 10.29 -16.67
N LYS A 59 29.48 9.10 -16.24
CA LYS A 59 29.64 7.85 -17.03
C LYS A 59 28.61 7.77 -18.16
N ILE A 60 27.47 8.41 -17.97
CA ILE A 60 26.40 8.57 -18.97
C ILE A 60 25.99 10.04 -18.98
N ARG A 61 25.61 10.56 -20.14
CA ARG A 61 25.05 11.92 -20.28
C ARG A 61 23.68 11.85 -20.93
N LEU A 62 22.70 12.48 -20.30
CA LEU A 62 21.38 12.70 -20.87
C LEU A 62 21.35 14.04 -21.62
N PRO A 63 20.43 14.23 -22.57
CA PRO A 63 20.21 15.51 -23.25
C PRO A 63 19.50 16.54 -22.34
N LEU A 64 19.89 16.62 -21.06
CA LEU A 64 19.33 17.46 -20.02
C LEU A 64 20.46 17.94 -19.09
N PRO A 65 20.29 19.05 -18.35
CA PRO A 65 21.25 19.44 -17.31
C PRO A 65 21.45 18.32 -16.28
N THR A 66 22.71 18.06 -15.87
CA THR A 66 23.05 16.94 -14.98
C THR A 66 22.22 16.90 -13.70
N LEU A 67 22.02 18.05 -13.04
CA LEU A 67 21.17 18.15 -11.84
C LEU A 67 19.72 17.75 -12.13
N ALA A 68 19.15 18.21 -13.25
CA ALA A 68 17.80 17.85 -13.65
C ALA A 68 17.68 16.35 -13.98
N GLY A 69 18.70 15.76 -14.59
CA GLY A 69 18.79 14.32 -14.82
C GLY A 69 18.80 13.52 -13.52
N ILE A 70 19.63 13.91 -12.55
CA ILE A 70 19.71 13.28 -11.22
C ILE A 70 18.36 13.37 -10.50
N ILE A 71 17.75 14.55 -10.46
CA ILE A 71 16.43 14.71 -9.83
C ILE A 71 15.39 13.86 -10.54
N GLY A 72 15.39 13.84 -11.87
CA GLY A 72 14.45 13.06 -12.67
C GLY A 72 14.51 11.56 -12.35
N VAL A 73 15.72 10.99 -12.24
CA VAL A 73 15.86 9.56 -11.90
C VAL A 73 15.49 9.26 -10.46
N LEU A 74 15.78 10.15 -9.50
CA LEU A 74 15.34 9.98 -8.11
C LEU A 74 13.82 10.03 -7.96
N VAL A 75 13.14 10.88 -8.74
CA VAL A 75 11.67 10.93 -8.76
C VAL A 75 11.10 9.64 -9.36
N LEU A 76 11.70 9.12 -10.44
CA LEU A 76 11.28 7.84 -11.02
C LEU A 76 11.48 6.68 -10.04
N ASP A 77 12.65 6.61 -9.41
CA ASP A 77 12.96 5.65 -8.33
C ASP A 77 11.86 5.68 -7.26
N LEU A 78 11.55 6.88 -6.72
CA LEU A 78 10.56 7.07 -5.67
C LEU A 78 9.17 6.53 -6.08
N ILE A 79 8.75 6.79 -7.32
CA ILE A 79 7.48 6.30 -7.85
C ILE A 79 7.46 4.76 -7.85
N PHE A 80 8.52 4.11 -8.33
CA PHE A 80 8.61 2.65 -8.37
C PHE A 80 8.68 2.03 -6.96
N VAL A 81 9.41 2.65 -6.03
CA VAL A 81 9.43 2.23 -4.61
C VAL A 81 8.03 2.29 -4.02
N ILE A 82 7.31 3.40 -4.19
CA ILE A 82 5.95 3.58 -3.64
C ILE A 82 4.98 2.56 -4.25
N ILE A 83 5.01 2.38 -5.57
CA ILE A 83 4.15 1.38 -6.26
C ILE A 83 4.44 -0.01 -5.73
N GLY A 84 5.71 -0.41 -5.63
CA GLY A 84 6.11 -1.70 -5.08
C GLY A 84 5.61 -1.88 -3.64
N SER A 85 5.73 -0.85 -2.81
CA SER A 85 5.21 -0.86 -1.44
C SER A 85 3.70 -0.98 -1.37
N GLN A 86 2.93 -0.33 -2.25
CA GLN A 86 1.47 -0.49 -2.28
C GLN A 86 1.06 -1.91 -2.69
N LEU A 87 1.74 -2.49 -3.68
CA LEU A 87 1.52 -3.87 -4.11
C LEU A 87 1.83 -4.87 -2.99
N TRP A 88 2.94 -4.65 -2.27
CA TRP A 88 3.32 -5.49 -1.14
C TRP A 88 2.31 -5.40 0.01
N LYS A 89 1.88 -4.19 0.38
CA LYS A 89 0.83 -4.00 1.40
C LYS A 89 -0.46 -4.71 1.01
N LYS A 90 -0.89 -4.59 -0.26
CA LYS A 90 -2.07 -5.30 -0.75
C LYS A 90 -1.89 -6.82 -0.67
N ALA A 91 -0.72 -7.34 -1.01
CA ALA A 91 -0.43 -8.77 -0.84
C ALA A 91 -0.53 -9.22 0.62
N ASN A 92 -0.08 -8.40 1.58
CA ASN A 92 -0.19 -8.67 3.01
C ASN A 92 -1.63 -8.61 3.53
N ARG A 93 -2.56 -7.93 2.84
CA ARG A 93 -3.98 -8.02 3.19
C ARG A 93 -4.59 -9.36 2.81
N ILE A 94 -4.17 -9.89 1.66
CA ILE A 94 -4.65 -11.17 1.14
C ILE A 94 -4.03 -12.33 1.95
N ASP A 95 -2.72 -12.29 2.14
CA ASP A 95 -1.95 -13.33 2.86
C ASP A 95 -1.08 -12.67 3.95
N PRO A 96 -1.67 -12.29 5.10
CA PRO A 96 -0.96 -11.62 6.18
C PRO A 96 0.03 -12.55 6.90
N ALA A 97 1.09 -11.96 7.45
CA ALA A 97 2.02 -12.69 8.29
C ALA A 97 1.39 -13.00 9.67
N SER A 98 1.81 -14.12 10.27
CA SER A 98 1.39 -14.53 11.61
C SER A 98 2.13 -13.75 12.70
N LYS A 99 1.40 -13.33 13.74
CA LYS A 99 2.01 -12.71 14.94
C LYS A 99 2.83 -13.69 15.77
N LYS A 100 2.64 -15.00 15.59
CA LYS A 100 3.45 -16.03 16.27
C LYS A 100 4.93 -15.94 15.89
N ASN A 101 5.25 -15.39 14.72
CA ASN A 101 6.61 -15.07 14.31
C ASN A 101 6.77 -13.54 14.22
N PRO A 102 7.18 -12.87 15.32
CA PRO A 102 7.24 -11.42 15.39
C PRO A 102 8.25 -10.82 14.40
N VAL A 103 9.36 -11.53 14.14
CA VAL A 103 10.38 -11.10 13.16
C VAL A 103 9.80 -11.10 11.76
N LYS A 104 9.15 -12.19 11.34
CA LYS A 104 8.48 -12.27 10.04
C LYS A 104 7.39 -11.23 9.92
N PHE A 105 6.56 -11.07 10.96
CA PHE A 105 5.49 -10.06 10.99
C PHE A 105 6.03 -8.64 10.82
N PHE A 106 7.11 -8.30 11.52
CA PHE A 106 7.75 -7.00 11.39
C PHE A 106 8.31 -6.77 9.98
N LEU A 107 9.11 -7.71 9.46
CA LEU A 107 9.71 -7.57 8.13
C LEU A 107 8.66 -7.51 7.02
N TRP A 108 7.62 -8.35 7.07
CA TRP A 108 6.59 -8.38 6.03
C TRP A 108 5.81 -7.08 5.96
N ASN A 109 5.47 -6.49 7.10
CA ASN A 109 4.68 -5.26 7.15
C ASN A 109 5.51 -3.99 6.93
N ASN A 110 6.82 -4.04 7.17
CA ASN A 110 7.72 -2.89 6.97
C ASN A 110 8.61 -3.02 5.72
N MET A 111 8.39 -4.04 4.87
CA MET A 111 9.27 -4.32 3.72
C MET A 111 9.43 -3.12 2.79
N GLY A 112 8.34 -2.40 2.49
CA GLY A 112 8.39 -1.21 1.65
C GLY A 112 9.26 -0.10 2.23
N VAL A 113 9.23 0.11 3.55
CA VAL A 113 10.07 1.10 4.24
C VAL A 113 11.53 0.67 4.21
N ILE A 114 11.79 -0.61 4.45
CA ILE A 114 13.15 -1.18 4.40
C ILE A 114 13.76 -0.97 3.00
N VAL A 115 13.01 -1.30 1.95
CA VAL A 115 13.47 -1.12 0.56
C VAL A 115 13.66 0.37 0.23
N CYS A 116 12.76 1.25 0.70
CA CYS A 116 12.93 2.70 0.53
C CYS A 116 14.25 3.19 1.15
N ILE A 117 14.58 2.74 2.36
CA ILE A 117 15.86 3.06 3.02
C ILE A 117 17.03 2.52 2.19
N ILE A 118 16.95 1.28 1.70
CA ILE A 118 18.01 0.68 0.88
C ILE A 118 18.22 1.44 -0.43
N ALA A 119 17.16 1.94 -1.06
CA ALA A 119 17.24 2.65 -2.35
C ALA A 119 17.79 4.09 -2.21
N PHE A 120 17.42 4.82 -1.15
CA PHE A 120 17.80 6.24 -1.04
C PHE A 120 18.99 6.49 -0.11
N LEU A 121 19.13 5.74 0.99
CA LEU A 121 20.13 6.06 2.01
C LEU A 121 21.58 5.91 1.50
N PRO A 122 21.96 4.82 0.80
CA PRO A 122 23.31 4.69 0.25
C PRO A 122 23.64 5.81 -0.74
N TYR A 123 22.71 6.13 -1.64
CA TYR A 123 22.85 7.21 -2.61
C TYR A 123 23.07 8.58 -1.93
N ILE A 124 22.28 8.90 -0.91
CA ILE A 124 22.42 10.14 -0.12
C ILE A 124 23.79 10.21 0.54
N ILE A 125 24.21 9.13 1.22
CA ILE A 125 25.52 9.05 1.88
C ILE A 125 26.63 9.24 0.85
N LEU A 126 26.50 8.64 -0.32
CA LEU A 126 27.50 8.74 -1.38
C LEU A 126 27.70 10.18 -1.83
N ILE A 127 26.61 10.90 -2.15
CA ILE A 127 26.72 12.30 -2.59
C ILE A 127 27.29 13.18 -1.47
N PHE A 128 26.85 12.95 -0.23
CA PHE A 128 27.27 13.71 0.94
C PHE A 128 28.76 13.51 1.25
N THR A 129 29.25 12.27 1.13
CA THR A 129 30.64 11.91 1.45
C THR A 129 31.60 12.04 0.26
N ASP A 130 31.13 12.42 -0.92
CA ASP A 130 31.98 12.57 -2.10
C ASP A 130 33.01 13.69 -1.92
N LYS A 131 34.26 13.28 -1.67
CA LYS A 131 35.43 14.15 -1.58
C LYS A 131 35.96 14.59 -2.94
N GLN A 132 35.56 13.94 -4.04
CA GLN A 132 36.11 14.18 -5.37
C GLN A 132 35.51 15.41 -6.07
N ASN A 133 34.52 16.08 -5.46
CA ASN A 133 33.89 17.31 -5.96
C ASN A 133 33.48 17.24 -7.43
N LYS A 134 32.90 16.10 -7.85
CA LYS A 134 32.47 15.90 -9.25
C LYS A 134 31.40 16.89 -9.71
N LEU A 135 30.49 17.22 -8.81
CA LEU A 135 29.52 18.29 -8.99
C LEU A 135 29.88 19.47 -8.08
N ASP A 136 29.45 20.67 -8.47
CA ASP A 136 29.61 21.86 -7.62
C ASP A 136 28.86 21.69 -6.29
N LYS A 137 29.31 22.42 -5.26
CA LYS A 137 28.77 22.31 -3.90
C LYS A 137 27.26 22.55 -3.83
N LYS A 138 26.73 23.47 -4.64
CA LYS A 138 25.29 23.82 -4.63
C LYS A 138 24.47 22.69 -5.24
N THR A 139 24.89 22.13 -6.36
CA THR A 139 24.24 20.99 -7.02
C THR A 139 24.22 19.76 -6.11
N LYS A 140 25.33 19.43 -5.45
CA LYS A 140 25.38 18.34 -4.48
C LYS A 140 24.40 18.55 -3.32
N ALA A 141 24.38 19.76 -2.75
CA ALA A 141 23.49 20.10 -1.66
C ALA A 141 22.02 19.91 -2.05
N ILE A 142 21.64 20.37 -3.25
CA ILE A 142 20.27 20.19 -3.78
C ILE A 142 19.95 18.69 -3.94
N ALA A 143 20.86 17.91 -4.54
CA ALA A 143 20.63 16.48 -4.75
C ALA A 143 20.47 15.70 -3.43
N VAL A 144 21.26 16.04 -2.40
CA VAL A 144 21.12 15.46 -1.05
C VAL A 144 19.77 15.81 -0.43
N VAL A 145 19.37 17.08 -0.49
CA VAL A 145 18.07 17.52 0.05
C VAL A 145 16.91 16.82 -0.65
N VAL A 146 16.96 16.71 -1.98
CA VAL A 146 15.94 15.98 -2.76
C VAL A 146 15.90 14.51 -2.36
N GLY A 147 17.06 13.86 -2.22
CA GLY A 147 17.13 12.47 -1.76
C GLY A 147 16.53 12.27 -0.37
N ILE A 148 16.81 13.17 0.58
CA ILE A 148 16.23 13.12 1.94
C ILE A 148 14.71 13.28 1.89
N ILE A 149 14.20 14.24 1.12
CA ILE A 149 12.75 14.44 0.95
C ILE A 149 12.11 13.19 0.33
N ALA A 150 12.74 12.61 -0.69
CA ALA A 150 12.27 11.37 -1.32
C ALA A 150 12.23 10.21 -0.31
N LEU A 151 13.28 10.03 0.50
CA LEU A 151 13.33 9.02 1.55
C LEU A 151 12.20 9.19 2.57
N LEU A 152 11.92 10.43 3.00
CA LEU A 152 10.84 10.71 3.97
C LEU A 152 9.45 10.42 3.37
N ILE A 153 9.16 10.94 2.18
CA ILE A 153 7.88 10.72 1.49
C ILE A 153 7.71 9.23 1.21
N GLY A 154 8.73 8.58 0.63
CA GLY A 154 8.72 7.17 0.31
C GLY A 154 8.53 6.30 1.55
N GLY A 155 9.20 6.64 2.66
CA GLY A 155 9.03 5.97 3.94
C GLY A 155 7.59 6.07 4.47
N LEU A 156 7.02 7.28 4.53
CA LEU A 156 5.66 7.52 5.00
C LEU A 156 4.60 6.82 4.14
N CYS A 157 4.74 6.86 2.81
CA CYS A 157 3.82 6.17 1.89
C CYS A 157 3.97 4.64 1.94
N SER A 158 5.16 4.15 2.28
CA SER A 158 5.46 2.72 2.32
C SER A 158 5.13 2.07 3.66
N TYR A 159 5.04 2.84 4.74
CA TYR A 159 4.70 2.32 6.06
C TYR A 159 3.29 1.74 6.08
N ASP A 160 3.15 0.59 6.73
CA ASP A 160 1.86 -0.06 6.95
C ASP A 160 1.29 0.38 8.30
N TRP A 161 0.39 1.37 8.25
CA TRP A 161 -0.25 1.95 9.42
C TRP A 161 -1.23 1.00 10.12
N ASN A 162 -1.79 0.03 9.40
CA ASN A 162 -2.82 -0.87 9.92
C ASN A 162 -2.56 -2.32 9.49
N PRO A 163 -1.44 -2.93 9.95
CA PRO A 163 -1.06 -4.27 9.52
C PRO A 163 -1.97 -5.31 10.17
N ILE A 164 -2.67 -6.13 9.40
CA ILE A 164 -3.48 -7.25 9.93
C ILE A 164 -2.64 -8.52 10.01
N SER A 165 -2.85 -9.35 11.04
CA SER A 165 -2.22 -10.67 11.14
C SER A 165 -3.13 -11.80 10.64
N SER A 166 -2.55 -12.97 10.37
CA SER A 166 -3.32 -14.15 9.96
C SER A 166 -4.31 -14.60 11.04
N GLU A 167 -3.95 -14.45 12.32
CA GLU A 167 -4.86 -14.75 13.43
C GLU A 167 -6.04 -13.79 13.47
N GLU A 168 -5.79 -12.49 13.27
CA GLU A 168 -6.84 -11.48 13.32
C GLU A 168 -7.81 -11.61 12.15
N LYS A 169 -7.29 -11.91 10.96
CA LYS A 169 -8.10 -12.22 9.79
C LYS A 169 -8.96 -13.46 10.02
N ALA A 170 -8.38 -14.55 10.51
CA ALA A 170 -9.12 -15.78 10.79
C ALA A 170 -10.18 -15.61 11.89
N ALA A 171 -9.89 -14.82 12.93
CA ALA A 171 -10.86 -14.51 13.98
C ALA A 171 -12.06 -13.72 13.43
N ALA A 172 -11.81 -12.73 12.56
CA ALA A 172 -12.87 -11.94 11.94
C ALA A 172 -13.75 -12.79 11.00
N GLU A 173 -13.15 -13.67 10.19
CA GLU A 173 -13.88 -14.61 9.33
C GLU A 173 -14.71 -15.63 10.13
N ALA A 174 -14.21 -16.07 11.29
CA ALA A 174 -14.94 -17.00 12.15
C ALA A 174 -16.11 -16.33 12.90
N ALA A 175 -15.97 -15.07 13.28
CA ALA A 175 -16.96 -14.35 14.06
C ALA A 175 -18.10 -13.75 13.22
N ILE A 176 -17.87 -13.52 11.92
CA ILE A 176 -18.84 -12.88 11.03
C ILE A 176 -19.24 -13.89 9.95
N THR A 177 -20.44 -14.44 10.08
CA THR A 177 -20.96 -15.50 9.20
C THR A 177 -21.71 -14.97 7.96
N GLY A 178 -21.89 -13.64 7.85
CA GLY A 178 -22.62 -12.98 6.77
C GLY A 178 -21.76 -12.02 5.94
N GLU A 179 -22.39 -11.40 4.96
CA GLU A 179 -21.76 -10.37 4.14
C GLU A 179 -21.50 -9.10 4.96
N VAL A 180 -20.39 -8.44 4.62
CA VAL A 180 -19.99 -7.16 5.17
C VAL A 180 -20.00 -6.10 4.09
N TYR A 181 -20.10 -4.85 4.53
CA TYR A 181 -20.28 -3.68 3.70
C TYR A 181 -19.17 -2.67 3.98
N TRP A 182 -18.69 -2.01 2.94
CA TRP A 182 -17.71 -0.93 3.08
C TRP A 182 -17.84 0.11 1.98
N THR A 183 -17.20 1.25 2.19
CA THR A 183 -17.15 2.33 1.21
C THR A 183 -15.80 2.32 0.49
N GLN A 184 -15.72 2.95 -0.67
CA GLN A 184 -14.48 2.99 -1.47
C GLN A 184 -13.28 3.54 -0.67
N PHE A 185 -13.50 4.63 0.06
CA PHE A 185 -12.45 5.37 0.78
C PHE A 185 -12.43 5.10 2.29
N GLY A 186 -13.39 4.32 2.81
CA GLY A 186 -13.45 3.94 4.21
C GLY A 186 -12.23 3.11 4.64
N LYS A 187 -11.99 3.06 5.95
CA LYS A 187 -10.92 2.25 6.56
C LYS A 187 -11.45 1.01 7.29
N VAL A 188 -12.77 0.89 7.41
CA VAL A 188 -13.47 -0.12 8.21
C VAL A 188 -14.52 -0.83 7.37
N TYR A 189 -14.89 -2.04 7.76
CA TYR A 189 -16.05 -2.76 7.24
C TYR A 189 -17.14 -2.85 8.30
N HIS A 190 -18.36 -3.04 7.83
CA HIS A 190 -19.59 -3.00 8.59
C HIS A 190 -20.37 -4.28 8.36
N THR A 191 -21.02 -4.83 9.39
CA THR A 191 -21.85 -6.04 9.27
C THR A 191 -23.27 -5.77 8.74
N SER A 192 -23.59 -4.51 8.39
CA SER A 192 -24.90 -4.12 7.89
C SER A 192 -24.80 -2.87 7.03
N ALA A 193 -25.54 -2.86 5.91
CA ALA A 193 -25.63 -1.76 4.96
C ALA A 193 -26.23 -0.47 5.57
N ASP A 194 -27.07 -0.62 6.60
CA ASP A 194 -27.81 0.48 7.25
C ASP A 194 -27.06 1.07 8.45
N CYS A 195 -25.77 0.74 8.61
CA CYS A 195 -24.94 1.35 9.64
C CYS A 195 -24.91 2.88 9.43
N SER A 196 -25.14 3.66 10.49
CA SER A 196 -25.18 5.13 10.42
C SER A 196 -23.90 5.76 9.83
N HIS A 197 -22.76 5.09 10.03
CA HIS A 197 -21.46 5.50 9.49
C HIS A 197 -21.36 5.36 7.95
N LEU A 198 -22.31 4.70 7.31
CA LEU A 198 -22.43 4.53 5.87
C LEU A 198 -23.43 5.52 5.24
N ASN A 199 -24.05 6.41 6.01
CA ASN A 199 -25.11 7.30 5.51
C ASN A 199 -24.60 8.34 4.52
N ASN A 200 -23.34 8.74 4.62
CA ASN A 200 -22.73 9.73 3.73
C ASN A 200 -22.16 9.11 2.43
N SER A 201 -22.49 7.85 2.13
CA SER A 201 -21.97 7.14 0.96
C SER A 201 -23.07 6.66 0.04
N ASP A 202 -23.07 7.17 -1.19
CA ASP A 202 -24.01 6.76 -2.24
C ASP A 202 -23.68 5.39 -2.84
N THR A 203 -22.42 4.95 -2.69
CA THR A 203 -21.94 3.66 -3.19
C THR A 203 -21.34 2.83 -2.07
N LEU A 204 -21.88 1.64 -1.88
CA LEU A 204 -21.38 0.62 -0.98
C LEU A 204 -20.85 -0.56 -1.78
N TYR A 205 -19.88 -1.26 -1.20
CA TYR A 205 -19.41 -2.54 -1.65
C TYR A 205 -19.87 -3.60 -0.66
N GLU A 206 -20.31 -4.75 -1.17
CA GLU A 206 -20.72 -5.91 -0.37
C GLU A 206 -19.84 -7.11 -0.70
N GLY A 207 -19.58 -7.96 0.28
CA GLY A 207 -18.78 -9.16 0.11
C GLY A 207 -18.46 -9.84 1.43
N ASP A 208 -17.53 -10.80 1.41
CA ASP A 208 -17.05 -11.44 2.63
C ASP A 208 -15.97 -10.61 3.36
N VAL A 209 -15.63 -11.02 4.59
CA VAL A 209 -14.61 -10.35 5.40
C VAL A 209 -13.23 -10.38 4.71
N ASP A 210 -12.90 -11.46 3.99
CA ASP A 210 -11.64 -11.59 3.27
C ASP A 210 -11.53 -10.52 2.16
N GLN A 211 -12.59 -10.34 1.37
CA GLN A 211 -12.70 -9.33 0.33
C GLN A 211 -12.59 -7.92 0.91
N ALA A 212 -13.25 -7.64 2.03
CA ALA A 212 -13.13 -6.35 2.71
C ALA A 212 -11.68 -6.08 3.15
N ILE A 213 -11.03 -7.07 3.77
CA ILE A 213 -9.63 -6.97 4.19
C ILE A 213 -8.72 -6.77 2.98
N ALA A 214 -8.92 -7.52 1.90
CA ALA A 214 -8.19 -7.41 0.63
C ALA A 214 -8.34 -6.02 -0.03
N ASP A 215 -9.47 -5.35 0.18
CA ASP A 215 -9.75 -3.96 -0.18
C ASP A 215 -9.32 -2.94 0.89
N ASN A 216 -8.40 -3.37 1.75
CA ASN A 216 -7.74 -2.58 2.78
C ASN A 216 -8.70 -2.05 3.86
N LYS A 217 -9.77 -2.79 4.15
CA LYS A 217 -10.64 -2.60 5.31
C LYS A 217 -10.24 -3.60 6.38
N THR A 218 -9.24 -3.26 7.20
CA THR A 218 -8.64 -4.21 8.14
C THR A 218 -9.30 -4.22 9.52
N ARG A 219 -10.33 -3.40 9.73
CA ARG A 219 -10.95 -3.18 11.03
C ARG A 219 -12.47 -3.26 10.93
N LEU A 220 -13.10 -3.86 11.93
CA LEU A 220 -14.55 -3.89 12.08
C LEU A 220 -15.04 -2.59 12.76
N CYS A 221 -16.12 -2.01 12.22
CA CYS A 221 -16.77 -0.85 12.82
C CYS A 221 -17.22 -1.14 14.27
N LYS A 222 -16.85 -0.27 15.20
CA LYS A 222 -17.17 -0.43 16.63
C LYS A 222 -18.67 -0.49 16.92
N THR A 223 -19.45 0.34 16.23
CA THR A 223 -20.91 0.36 16.39
C THR A 223 -21.54 -0.94 15.91
N CYS A 224 -21.03 -1.50 14.81
CA CYS A 224 -21.46 -2.80 14.28
C CYS A 224 -21.11 -3.94 15.24
N ALA A 225 -19.87 -3.99 15.74
CA ALA A 225 -19.43 -5.00 16.70
C ALA A 225 -20.31 -5.01 17.96
N LYS A 226 -20.63 -3.82 18.50
CA LYS A 226 -21.50 -3.68 19.67
C LYS A 226 -22.95 -4.10 19.40
N ARG A 227 -23.50 -3.72 18.25
CA ARG A 227 -24.89 -4.05 17.88
C ARG A 227 -25.07 -5.56 17.73
N ASP A 228 -24.11 -6.22 17.10
CA ASP A 228 -24.21 -7.63 16.76
C ASP A 228 -23.56 -8.54 17.82
N ASN A 229 -23.17 -7.95 18.96
CA ASN A 229 -22.55 -8.63 20.09
C ASN A 229 -21.34 -9.49 19.69
N ILE A 230 -20.52 -8.98 18.76
CA ILE A 230 -19.30 -9.63 18.30
C ILE A 230 -18.21 -9.35 19.35
N GLU A 231 -17.77 -10.41 20.03
CA GLU A 231 -16.67 -10.33 20.98
C GLU A 231 -15.39 -9.90 20.27
N ALA A 232 -14.67 -8.94 20.83
CA ALA A 232 -13.47 -8.37 20.21
C ALA A 232 -12.23 -9.28 20.29
N GLU A 233 -12.38 -10.53 20.74
CA GLU A 233 -11.23 -11.39 20.99
C GLU A 233 -10.57 -11.79 19.67
N GLY A 234 -9.36 -11.28 19.45
CA GLY A 234 -8.60 -11.50 18.22
C GLY A 234 -9.06 -10.66 17.02
N ILE A 235 -10.16 -9.91 17.10
CA ILE A 235 -10.64 -9.07 15.99
C ILE A 235 -10.14 -7.64 16.17
N LYS A 236 -9.64 -7.04 15.08
CA LYS A 236 -9.31 -5.61 15.08
C LYS A 236 -10.57 -4.76 14.95
N LEU A 237 -10.88 -4.03 16.01
CA LEU A 237 -11.92 -3.00 15.99
C LEU A 237 -11.35 -1.66 15.49
N GLU A 238 -12.22 -0.85 14.93
CA GLU A 238 -11.98 0.56 14.67
C GLU A 238 -11.48 1.25 15.95
N ASP A 239 -10.40 2.01 15.89
CA ASP A 239 -9.98 2.83 17.04
C ASP A 239 -10.98 3.97 17.24
N GLY A 240 -11.35 4.25 18.49
CA GLY A 240 -12.38 5.24 18.80
C GLY A 240 -11.64 6.55 19.00
N GLU A 241 -11.92 7.54 18.15
CA GLU A 241 -11.21 8.83 18.01
C GLU A 241 -9.82 8.74 17.38
N ALA A 242 -9.40 9.62 16.47
CA ALA A 242 -10.03 10.76 15.80
C ALA A 242 -9.40 10.90 14.40
N ASP A 243 -10.13 11.55 13.50
CA ASP A 243 -9.52 12.23 12.36
C ASP A 243 -8.47 13.22 12.90
N GLU A 244 -7.20 12.98 12.58
CA GLU A 244 -6.17 14.01 12.49
C GLU A 244 -5.96 14.38 11.01
#